data_AF-A0A3C0V169-F1
#
_entry.id   AF-A0A3C0V169-F1
#
_cell.length_a   1.000
_cell.length_b   1.000
_cell.length_c   1.000
_cell.angle_alpha   90.00
_cell.angle_beta   90.00
_cell.angle_gamma   90.00
#
_symmetry.space_group_name_H-M   'P 1'
#
loop_
_entity.id
_entity.type
_entity.pdbx_description
1 polymer ?
#
loop_
_entity_poly.entity_id
_entity_poly.type
_entity_poly.pdbx_seq_one_letter_code
_entity_poly.pdbx_strand_id
1 'polypeptide(L)'
;MKISICAFFVLLLWSSVIAFGQDTTFVTIRKLPSKVSLTMNTDSIYLGQKATLTASGCAGTVTWSTGQTAASIQVSPTTQTFYSAFCTSAFGCVGVKDSLKVLVRKALVPKASPTTICAGDSSVLTVAGCTGGTLTWNNGGVGTRIVVKPNVTTQYSVTCTQGTLGTSQPVLVTVNVNATPTVPVLTANPQNVKTGESVTLAATGCSGTITWAHGKTGASITETLTKTTVFSAFCTSTQGCKSPTASVTAGVDSPIPIVNATPNELCEGQSLTLKVSGCSATGTYEWRNASDQLVNSTSTYTLTVTGNQTLKVVCKDSAGTSQPRIVSLKVAN
;
A
#
# COMPACT_ATOMS: atom_id res chain seq x y z
N MET A 1 -29.98 -32.53 47.04
CA MET A 1 -30.17 -31.95 48.39
C MET A 1 -29.64 -32.96 49.40
N LYS A 2 -28.33 -32.92 49.71
CA LYS A 2 -27.71 -33.80 50.71
C LYS A 2 -27.71 -33.07 52.04
N ILE A 3 -28.57 -33.48 52.95
CA ILE A 3 -28.58 -33.02 54.34
C ILE A 3 -27.48 -33.82 55.05
N SER A 4 -26.37 -33.18 55.39
CA SER A 4 -25.33 -33.77 56.23
C SER A 4 -25.79 -33.62 57.68
N ILE A 5 -26.33 -34.70 58.25
CA ILE A 5 -26.78 -34.76 59.64
C ILE A 5 -25.60 -35.20 60.50
N CYS A 6 -25.20 -34.36 61.46
CA CYS A 6 -24.31 -34.77 62.56
C CYS A 6 -25.22 -35.22 63.70
N ALA A 7 -25.35 -36.53 63.93
CA ALA A 7 -26.19 -37.11 64.98
C ALA A 7 -25.33 -37.55 66.17
N PHE A 8 -25.77 -37.28 67.40
CA PHE A 8 -25.26 -37.93 68.62
C PHE A 8 -26.43 -38.54 69.41
N PHE A 9 -26.25 -39.80 69.82
CA PHE A 9 -27.19 -40.65 70.56
C PHE A 9 -27.16 -40.31 72.05
N VAL A 10 -28.33 -40.30 72.72
CA VAL A 10 -28.42 -40.27 74.20
C VAL A 10 -28.81 -41.67 74.68
N LEU A 11 -27.99 -42.24 75.58
CA LEU A 11 -28.19 -43.55 76.21
C LEU A 11 -29.01 -43.35 77.51
N LEU A 12 -30.18 -43.98 77.61
CA LEU A 12 -31.00 -43.97 78.84
C LEU A 12 -30.70 -45.23 79.66
N LEU A 13 -30.27 -45.04 80.93
CA LEU A 13 -30.26 -46.08 81.95
C LEU A 13 -31.29 -45.73 83.03
N TRP A 14 -32.11 -46.70 83.43
CA TRP A 14 -33.24 -46.54 84.34
C TRP A 14 -32.90 -46.86 85.80
N SER A 15 -33.33 -45.95 86.69
CA SER A 15 -33.86 -46.09 88.07
C SER A 15 -32.98 -46.72 89.17
N SER A 16 -32.94 -46.18 90.40
CA SER A 16 -34.12 -46.02 91.26
C SER A 16 -34.07 -44.83 92.24
N VAL A 17 -35.13 -44.01 92.17
CA VAL A 17 -35.60 -42.98 93.13
C VAL A 17 -34.66 -41.80 93.42
N ILE A 18 -34.79 -40.73 92.63
CA ILE A 18 -34.65 -39.29 92.97
C ILE A 18 -35.35 -38.52 91.83
N ALA A 19 -35.95 -37.37 92.14
CA ALA A 19 -36.75 -36.51 91.25
C ALA A 19 -36.30 -36.52 89.78
N PHE A 20 -37.19 -36.93 88.88
CA PHE A 20 -37.00 -36.72 87.44
C PHE A 20 -37.21 -35.24 87.11
N GLY A 21 -36.19 -34.43 87.37
CA GLY A 21 -35.97 -33.26 86.53
C GLY A 21 -35.63 -33.81 85.15
N GLN A 22 -36.56 -33.74 84.19
CA GLN A 22 -36.17 -33.94 82.80
C GLN A 22 -35.26 -32.77 82.43
N ASP A 23 -33.95 -32.99 82.46
CA ASP A 23 -32.97 -32.06 81.92
C ASP A 23 -33.05 -32.12 80.39
N THR A 24 -34.04 -31.41 79.84
CA THR A 24 -34.16 -31.24 78.39
C THR A 24 -33.12 -30.25 77.93
N THR A 25 -32.00 -30.77 77.41
CA THR A 25 -31.03 -29.96 76.67
C THR A 25 -31.60 -29.62 75.29
N PHE A 26 -31.81 -28.34 75.03
CA PHE A 26 -32.26 -27.87 73.71
C PHE A 26 -31.06 -27.66 72.79
N VAL A 27 -30.90 -28.52 71.78
CA VAL A 27 -29.94 -28.30 70.69
C VAL A 27 -30.59 -27.38 69.65
N THR A 28 -30.11 -26.15 69.53
CA THR A 28 -30.58 -25.22 68.50
C THR A 28 -29.80 -25.43 67.20
N ILE A 29 -30.42 -26.09 66.23
CA ILE A 29 -29.88 -26.23 64.87
C ILE A 29 -30.21 -24.96 64.08
N ARG A 30 -29.18 -24.25 63.58
CA ARG A 30 -29.37 -23.05 62.76
C ARG A 30 -29.21 -23.36 61.27
N LYS A 31 -30.03 -22.71 60.43
CA LYS A 31 -29.97 -22.86 58.98
C LYS A 31 -28.72 -22.15 58.43
N LEU A 32 -28.09 -22.77 57.43
CA LEU A 32 -27.02 -22.13 56.67
C LEU A 32 -27.53 -20.85 55.96
N PRO A 33 -26.68 -19.83 55.79
CA PRO A 33 -27.02 -18.66 54.99
C PRO A 33 -27.38 -19.03 53.55
N SER A 34 -28.30 -18.29 52.94
CA SER A 34 -28.61 -18.39 51.52
C SER A 34 -27.36 -18.12 50.66
N LYS A 35 -27.32 -18.73 49.47
CA LYS A 35 -26.28 -18.46 48.47
C LYS A 35 -26.33 -16.97 48.10
N VAL A 36 -25.17 -16.30 48.11
CA VAL A 36 -25.08 -14.91 47.63
C VAL A 36 -25.25 -14.85 46.12
N SER A 37 -25.80 -13.74 45.62
CA SER A 37 -25.89 -13.45 44.18
C SER A 37 -24.91 -12.35 43.83
N LEU A 38 -23.93 -12.66 42.97
CA LEU A 38 -22.93 -11.70 42.51
C LEU A 38 -23.35 -11.00 41.22
N THR A 39 -23.22 -9.68 41.20
CA THR A 39 -23.41 -8.85 40.02
C THR A 39 -22.22 -7.91 39.82
N MET A 40 -22.04 -7.44 38.58
CA MET A 40 -21.07 -6.42 38.22
C MET A 40 -21.80 -5.25 37.59
N ASN A 41 -21.26 -4.04 37.77
CA ASN A 41 -21.84 -2.83 37.19
C ASN A 41 -21.67 -2.71 35.66
N THR A 42 -20.81 -3.53 35.05
CA THR A 42 -20.57 -3.62 33.61
C THR A 42 -20.43 -5.08 33.20
N ASP A 43 -20.47 -5.39 31.90
CA ASP A 43 -20.17 -6.75 31.41
C ASP A 43 -18.66 -7.01 31.25
N SER A 44 -17.87 -5.94 31.11
CA SER A 44 -16.41 -5.99 31.01
C SER A 44 -15.77 -4.64 31.32
N ILE A 45 -14.44 -4.63 31.47
CA ILE A 45 -13.64 -3.42 31.70
C ILE A 45 -12.46 -3.35 30.74
N TYR A 46 -11.98 -2.14 30.43
CA TYR A 46 -10.68 -1.96 29.79
C TYR A 46 -9.54 -2.00 30.83
N LEU A 47 -8.36 -2.44 30.41
CA LEU A 47 -7.16 -2.48 31.25
C LEU A 47 -6.93 -1.12 31.92
N GLY A 48 -6.82 -1.12 33.25
CA GLY A 48 -6.67 0.10 34.07
C GLY A 48 -7.98 0.67 34.61
N GLN A 49 -9.14 0.20 34.15
CA GLN A 49 -10.43 0.57 34.73
C GLN A 49 -10.77 -0.30 35.96
N LYS A 50 -11.72 0.18 36.77
CA LYS A 50 -12.25 -0.53 37.94
C LYS A 50 -13.63 -1.09 37.63
N ALA A 51 -13.88 -2.33 38.07
CA ALA A 51 -15.20 -2.93 38.15
C ALA A 51 -15.70 -2.89 39.59
N THR A 52 -16.99 -2.64 39.79
CA THR A 52 -17.66 -2.77 41.09
C THR A 52 -18.41 -4.09 41.12
N LEU A 53 -18.04 -4.96 42.05
CA LEU A 53 -18.70 -6.24 42.29
C LEU A 53 -19.62 -6.10 43.50
N THR A 54 -20.87 -6.53 43.36
CA THR A 54 -21.88 -6.43 44.42
C THR A 54 -22.38 -7.82 44.77
N ALA A 55 -22.44 -8.13 46.06
CA ALA A 55 -23.02 -9.35 46.60
C ALA A 55 -24.35 -9.03 47.28
N SER A 56 -25.42 -9.69 46.83
CA SER A 56 -26.77 -9.53 47.38
C SER A 56 -27.30 -10.84 47.96
N GLY A 57 -28.36 -10.76 48.78
CA GLY A 57 -28.99 -11.94 49.39
C GLY A 57 -28.32 -12.46 50.67
N CYS A 58 -27.39 -11.70 51.26
CA CYS A 58 -26.75 -12.01 52.53
C CYS A 58 -27.31 -11.13 53.66
N ALA A 59 -27.84 -11.75 54.72
CA ALA A 59 -28.26 -11.04 55.95
C ALA A 59 -27.14 -10.94 57.01
N GLY A 60 -25.95 -11.47 56.71
CA GLY A 60 -24.77 -11.42 57.57
C GLY A 60 -23.59 -10.75 56.87
N THR A 61 -22.37 -11.16 57.19
CA THR A 61 -21.15 -10.59 56.62
C THR A 61 -20.78 -11.26 55.31
N VAL A 62 -20.63 -10.48 54.24
CA VAL A 62 -20.08 -10.96 52.96
C VAL A 62 -18.55 -10.93 53.04
N THR A 63 -17.91 -12.04 52.68
CA THR A 63 -16.44 -12.15 52.55
C THR A 63 -16.07 -12.50 51.11
N TRP A 64 -15.22 -11.66 50.51
CA TRP A 64 -14.74 -11.82 49.13
C TRP A 64 -13.44 -12.63 49.06
N SER A 65 -13.14 -13.20 47.90
CA SER A 65 -11.87 -13.89 47.62
C SER A 65 -10.64 -12.98 47.68
N THR A 66 -10.83 -11.66 47.69
CA THR A 66 -9.78 -10.66 47.94
C THR A 66 -9.43 -10.51 49.43
N GLY A 67 -10.19 -11.14 50.33
CA GLY A 67 -10.08 -10.97 51.78
C GLY A 67 -10.89 -9.79 52.33
N GLN A 68 -11.49 -8.97 51.47
CA GLN A 68 -12.33 -7.84 51.88
C GLN A 68 -13.69 -8.29 52.38
N THR A 69 -14.24 -7.55 53.35
CA THR A 69 -15.59 -7.76 53.91
C THR A 69 -16.47 -6.55 53.67
N ALA A 70 -17.28 -6.59 52.62
CA ALA A 70 -18.19 -5.51 52.25
C ALA A 70 -19.31 -6.03 51.34
N ALA A 71 -20.45 -5.33 51.30
CA ALA A 71 -21.53 -5.66 50.36
C ALA A 71 -21.10 -5.46 48.89
N SER A 72 -20.19 -4.51 48.64
CA SER A 72 -19.59 -4.27 47.32
C SER A 72 -18.10 -3.98 47.43
N ILE A 73 -17.32 -4.42 46.44
CA ILE A 73 -15.89 -4.14 46.32
C ILE A 73 -15.56 -3.56 44.95
N GLN A 74 -14.48 -2.79 44.86
CA GLN A 74 -13.90 -2.35 43.59
C GLN A 74 -12.63 -3.15 43.28
N VAL A 75 -12.53 -3.66 42.06
CA VAL A 75 -11.40 -4.46 41.60
C VAL A 75 -10.89 -3.93 40.27
N SER A 76 -9.58 -4.07 40.02
CA SER A 76 -8.92 -3.67 38.78
C SER A 76 -7.95 -4.77 38.30
N PRO A 77 -8.46 -5.96 37.92
CA PRO A 77 -7.62 -7.03 37.44
C PRO A 77 -6.92 -6.65 36.12
N THR A 78 -5.71 -7.16 35.90
CA THR A 78 -4.93 -6.93 34.67
C THR A 78 -5.21 -7.96 33.57
N THR A 79 -5.75 -9.11 33.98
CA THR A 79 -6.16 -10.21 33.11
C THR A 79 -7.52 -10.73 33.54
N GLN A 80 -8.13 -11.57 32.71
CA GLN A 80 -9.38 -12.24 33.05
C GLN A 80 -9.25 -12.99 34.38
N THR A 81 -10.05 -12.59 35.38
CA THR A 81 -9.92 -13.08 36.77
C THR A 81 -11.29 -13.50 37.31
N PHE A 82 -11.32 -14.60 38.08
CA PHE A 82 -12.51 -15.04 38.79
C PHE A 82 -12.51 -14.47 40.22
N TYR A 83 -13.63 -13.91 40.62
CA TYR A 83 -13.89 -13.48 41.99
C TYR A 83 -14.99 -14.34 42.59
N SER A 84 -14.91 -14.61 43.89
CA SER A 84 -15.97 -15.31 44.60
C SER A 84 -16.27 -14.64 45.93
N ALA A 85 -17.49 -14.83 46.43
CA ALA A 85 -17.86 -14.39 47.76
C ALA A 85 -18.78 -15.41 48.45
N PHE A 86 -18.81 -15.36 49.78
CA PHE A 86 -19.74 -16.13 50.59
C PHE A 86 -20.31 -15.28 51.73
N CYS A 87 -21.44 -15.72 52.27
CA CYS A 87 -22.11 -15.08 53.40
C CYS A 87 -21.80 -15.83 54.70
N THR A 88 -21.50 -15.09 55.77
CA THR A 88 -21.36 -15.63 57.13
C THR A 88 -22.46 -15.05 57.99
N SER A 89 -23.29 -15.90 58.60
CA SER A 89 -24.34 -15.43 59.53
C SER A 89 -23.75 -14.81 60.81
N ALA A 90 -24.56 -14.07 61.56
CA ALA A 90 -24.18 -13.53 62.88
C ALA A 90 -23.75 -14.63 63.88
N PHE A 91 -24.11 -15.88 63.63
CA PHE A 91 -23.76 -17.05 64.46
C PHE A 91 -22.57 -17.85 63.90
N GLY A 92 -21.85 -17.34 62.91
CA GLY A 92 -20.65 -17.97 62.35
C GLY A 92 -20.90 -19.07 61.30
N CYS A 93 -22.14 -19.41 60.97
CA CYS A 93 -22.42 -20.37 59.88
C CYS A 93 -22.04 -19.78 58.51
N VAL A 94 -21.31 -20.53 57.68
CA VAL A 94 -20.80 -20.12 56.36
C VAL A 94 -21.66 -20.69 55.24
N GLY A 95 -22.19 -19.81 54.38
CA GLY A 95 -22.98 -20.16 53.22
C GLY A 95 -22.14 -20.64 52.02
N VAL A 96 -22.84 -21.12 50.99
CA VAL A 96 -22.21 -21.56 49.74
C VAL A 96 -21.62 -20.36 48.99
N LYS A 97 -20.42 -20.53 48.41
CA LYS A 97 -19.76 -19.53 47.57
C LYS A 97 -20.49 -19.35 46.25
N ASP A 98 -20.54 -18.12 45.77
CA ASP A 98 -20.85 -17.80 44.38
C ASP A 98 -19.60 -17.23 43.69
N SER A 99 -19.53 -17.35 42.37
CA SER A 99 -18.38 -16.86 41.61
C SER A 99 -18.82 -16.09 40.36
N LEU A 100 -18.03 -15.07 40.04
CA LEU A 100 -18.23 -14.19 38.90
C LEU A 100 -16.90 -13.99 38.18
N LYS A 101 -16.97 -13.96 36.84
CA LYS A 101 -15.83 -13.78 35.96
C LYS A 101 -15.74 -12.33 35.51
N VAL A 102 -14.62 -11.67 35.79
CA VAL A 102 -14.33 -10.31 35.31
C VAL A 102 -13.46 -10.40 34.06
N LEU A 103 -13.97 -9.87 32.94
CA LEU A 103 -13.28 -9.86 31.65
C LEU A 103 -12.59 -8.50 31.43
N VAL A 104 -11.33 -8.54 30.96
CA VAL A 104 -10.50 -7.35 30.75
C VAL A 104 -10.11 -7.22 29.27
N ARG A 105 -10.49 -6.11 28.65
CA ARG A 105 -10.12 -5.74 27.27
C ARG A 105 -8.86 -4.89 27.25
N LYS A 106 -8.03 -5.05 26.22
CA LYS A 106 -6.96 -4.09 25.90
C LYS A 106 -7.48 -3.10 24.84
N ALA A 107 -7.04 -1.85 24.92
CA ALA A 107 -7.34 -0.86 23.90
C ALA A 107 -6.64 -1.23 22.58
N LEU A 108 -7.32 -1.05 21.45
CA LEU A 108 -6.71 -1.26 20.14
C LEU A 108 -5.77 -0.11 19.81
N VAL A 109 -4.60 -0.44 19.28
CA VAL A 109 -3.58 0.54 18.88
C VAL A 109 -3.20 0.27 17.41
N PRO A 110 -4.02 0.71 16.45
CA PRO A 110 -3.68 0.59 15.04
C PRO A 110 -2.60 1.62 14.66
N LYS A 111 -1.71 1.23 13.74
CA LYS A 111 -0.61 2.04 13.20
C LYS A 111 -0.49 1.81 11.71
N ALA A 112 -0.20 2.88 10.97
CA ALA A 112 0.16 2.82 9.56
C ALA A 112 1.67 3.01 9.40
N SER A 113 2.29 2.26 8.50
CA SER A 113 3.69 2.42 8.14
C SER A 113 3.92 2.10 6.66
N PRO A 114 4.35 3.09 5.85
CA PRO A 114 4.42 4.52 6.16
C PRO A 114 3.03 5.14 6.38
N THR A 115 2.95 6.23 7.15
CA THR A 115 1.70 6.98 7.40
C THR A 115 1.27 7.84 6.20
N THR A 116 2.25 8.25 5.38
CA THR A 116 2.04 9.07 4.19
C THR A 116 2.67 8.39 2.99
N ILE A 117 1.93 8.32 1.89
CA ILE A 117 2.33 7.64 0.65
C ILE A 117 1.91 8.46 -0.58
N CYS A 118 2.38 8.07 -1.76
CA CYS A 118 1.81 8.54 -3.03
C CYS A 118 0.59 7.71 -3.43
N ALA A 119 -0.23 8.23 -4.35
CA ALA A 119 -1.42 7.51 -4.80
C ALA A 119 -1.06 6.14 -5.39
N GLY A 120 -1.68 5.08 -4.87
CA GLY A 120 -1.47 3.70 -5.33
C GLY A 120 -0.28 2.98 -4.69
N ASP A 121 0.58 3.68 -3.94
CA ASP A 121 1.64 3.06 -3.15
C ASP A 121 1.06 2.26 -1.98
N SER A 122 1.87 1.40 -1.37
CA SER A 122 1.43 0.57 -0.25
C SER A 122 1.75 1.16 1.12
N SER A 123 0.80 1.08 2.03
CA SER A 123 1.01 1.23 3.47
C SER A 123 0.66 -0.08 4.19
N VAL A 124 1.43 -0.43 5.23
CA VAL A 124 1.15 -1.58 6.09
C VAL A 124 0.41 -1.07 7.32
N LEU A 125 -0.80 -1.59 7.54
CA LEU A 125 -1.55 -1.36 8.76
C LEU A 125 -1.27 -2.50 9.74
N THR A 126 -0.92 -2.13 10.96
CA THR A 126 -0.72 -3.08 12.06
C THR A 126 -1.62 -2.68 13.22
N VAL A 127 -1.99 -3.62 14.07
CA VAL A 127 -2.81 -3.36 15.26
C VAL A 127 -2.43 -4.28 16.41
N ALA A 128 -2.34 -3.70 17.60
CA ALA A 128 -2.18 -4.43 18.86
C ALA A 128 -3.42 -4.28 19.74
N GLY A 129 -3.53 -5.11 20.79
CA GLY A 129 -4.60 -4.97 21.80
C GLY A 129 -5.77 -5.96 21.66
N CYS A 130 -5.73 -6.92 20.75
CA CYS A 130 -6.77 -7.94 20.58
C CYS A 130 -6.28 -9.35 20.96
N THR A 131 -5.92 -9.57 22.22
CA THR A 131 -5.48 -10.89 22.69
C THR A 131 -6.66 -11.86 22.74
N GLY A 132 -6.57 -13.02 22.07
CA GLY A 132 -7.61 -14.04 22.07
C GLY A 132 -8.89 -13.66 21.31
N GLY A 133 -8.82 -12.67 20.41
CA GLY A 133 -9.93 -12.25 19.57
C GLY A 133 -9.59 -12.18 18.09
N THR A 134 -10.60 -11.98 17.27
CA THR A 134 -10.49 -11.80 15.83
C THR A 134 -10.54 -10.31 15.49
N LEU A 135 -9.53 -9.85 14.76
CA LEU A 135 -9.44 -8.48 14.25
C LEU A 135 -10.07 -8.40 12.87
N THR A 136 -10.97 -7.44 12.67
CA THR A 136 -11.60 -7.18 11.36
C THR A 136 -11.48 -5.70 11.01
N TRP A 137 -11.08 -5.44 9.77
CA TRP A 137 -10.92 -4.11 9.21
C TRP A 137 -12.13 -3.75 8.34
N ASN A 138 -12.44 -2.46 8.20
CA ASN A 138 -13.58 -2.00 7.39
C ASN A 138 -13.45 -2.30 5.89
N ASN A 139 -12.24 -2.58 5.40
CA ASN A 139 -12.00 -3.00 4.03
C ASN A 139 -12.11 -4.53 3.84
N GLY A 140 -12.62 -5.26 4.82
CA GLY A 140 -12.75 -6.72 4.79
C GLY A 140 -11.47 -7.48 5.17
N GLY A 141 -10.36 -6.77 5.43
CA GLY A 141 -9.13 -7.37 5.93
C GLY A 141 -9.31 -8.03 7.30
N VAL A 142 -8.57 -9.10 7.57
CA VAL A 142 -8.60 -9.83 8.85
C VAL A 142 -7.18 -9.99 9.39
N GLY A 143 -7.03 -9.88 10.71
CA GLY A 143 -5.78 -10.13 11.41
C GLY A 143 -5.03 -8.86 11.84
N THR A 144 -3.85 -9.07 12.42
CA THR A 144 -3.02 -8.02 13.04
C THR A 144 -2.24 -7.17 12.05
N ARG A 145 -2.14 -7.61 10.79
CA ARG A 145 -1.37 -6.95 9.74
C ARG A 145 -2.10 -7.06 8.40
N ILE A 146 -2.34 -5.94 7.75
CA ILE A 146 -2.84 -5.88 6.37
C ILE A 146 -2.02 -4.88 5.55
N VAL A 147 -2.04 -5.04 4.22
CA VAL A 147 -1.41 -4.10 3.28
C VAL A 147 -2.51 -3.41 2.49
N VAL A 148 -2.44 -2.09 2.38
CA VAL A 148 -3.43 -1.28 1.68
C VAL A 148 -2.75 -0.40 0.64
N LYS A 149 -3.45 -0.10 -0.47
CA LYS A 149 -2.96 0.75 -1.56
C LYS A 149 -3.99 1.82 -1.97
N PRO A 150 -4.28 2.80 -1.09
CA PRO A 150 -5.29 3.80 -1.39
C PRO A 150 -4.79 4.82 -2.44
N ASN A 151 -5.72 5.35 -3.25
CA ASN A 151 -5.44 6.42 -4.23
C ASN A 151 -5.69 7.83 -3.67
N VAL A 152 -6.39 7.92 -2.54
CA VAL A 152 -6.74 9.17 -1.84
C VAL A 152 -6.59 8.94 -0.34
N THR A 153 -6.41 10.00 0.45
CA THR A 153 -6.30 9.88 1.91
C THR A 153 -7.49 9.09 2.43
N THR A 154 -7.22 7.97 3.11
CA THR A 154 -8.26 7.02 3.52
C THR A 154 -8.09 6.67 4.99
N GLN A 155 -9.22 6.65 5.69
CA GLN A 155 -9.30 6.21 7.07
C GLN A 155 -9.75 4.76 7.13
N TYR A 156 -8.98 3.93 7.83
CA TYR A 156 -9.30 2.55 8.10
C TYR A 156 -9.74 2.41 9.53
N SER A 157 -10.74 1.57 9.77
CA SER A 157 -11.20 1.24 11.12
C SER A 157 -11.00 -0.23 11.41
N VAL A 158 -10.56 -0.56 12.61
CA VAL A 158 -10.40 -1.93 13.07
C VAL A 158 -11.23 -2.19 14.31
N THR A 159 -11.89 -3.35 14.34
CA THR A 159 -12.61 -3.86 15.51
C THR A 159 -12.02 -5.19 15.96
N CYS A 160 -12.25 -5.52 17.23
CA CYS A 160 -11.81 -6.77 17.83
C CYS A 160 -13.01 -7.50 18.45
N THR A 161 -13.30 -8.69 17.94
CA THR A 161 -14.38 -9.57 18.42
C THR A 161 -13.79 -10.68 19.28
N GLN A 162 -14.26 -10.79 20.53
CA GLN A 162 -13.74 -11.74 21.52
C GLN A 162 -14.88 -12.54 22.15
N GLY A 163 -15.35 -13.63 21.53
CA GLY A 163 -16.32 -14.55 22.12
C GLY A 163 -17.42 -13.85 22.94
N THR A 164 -17.45 -14.13 24.25
CA THR A 164 -18.44 -13.58 25.21
C THR A 164 -18.35 -12.08 25.46
N LEU A 165 -17.21 -11.45 25.14
CA LEU A 165 -17.06 -10.00 25.23
C LEU A 165 -17.76 -9.27 24.08
N GLY A 166 -18.00 -9.94 22.95
CA GLY A 166 -18.53 -9.32 21.73
C GLY A 166 -17.49 -8.45 21.01
N THR A 167 -17.97 -7.55 20.17
CA THR A 167 -17.15 -6.68 19.29
C THR A 167 -16.82 -5.35 19.97
N SER A 168 -15.56 -4.92 19.90
CA SER A 168 -15.14 -3.60 20.39
C SER A 168 -15.69 -2.47 19.52
N GLN A 169 -15.70 -1.25 20.06
CA GLN A 169 -15.83 -0.06 19.23
C GLN A 169 -14.71 0.01 18.18
N PRO A 170 -14.98 0.56 16.98
CA PRO A 170 -13.98 0.73 15.94
C PRO A 170 -12.93 1.76 16.34
N VAL A 171 -11.65 1.46 16.09
CA VAL A 171 -10.54 2.41 16.27
C VAL A 171 -9.95 2.75 14.91
N LEU A 172 -9.69 4.03 14.69
CA LEU A 172 -9.32 4.59 13.40
C LEU A 172 -7.80 4.69 13.23
N VAL A 173 -7.34 4.50 12.01
CA VAL A 173 -5.99 4.84 11.54
C VAL A 173 -6.07 5.44 10.15
N THR A 174 -5.36 6.53 9.92
CA THR A 174 -5.37 7.24 8.64
C THR A 174 -4.11 6.94 7.86
N VAL A 175 -4.26 6.66 6.57
CA VAL A 175 -3.17 6.69 5.59
C VAL A 175 -3.35 7.94 4.74
N ASN A 176 -2.42 8.87 4.86
CA ASN A 176 -2.39 10.09 4.08
C ASN A 176 -1.83 9.78 2.68
N VAL A 177 -2.49 10.30 1.65
CA VAL A 177 -2.05 10.16 0.27
C VAL A 177 -1.74 11.53 -0.28
N ASN A 178 -0.48 11.73 -0.66
CA ASN A 178 -0.04 12.91 -1.37
C ASN A 178 -0.53 12.85 -2.81
N ALA A 179 -0.99 14.00 -3.32
CA ALA A 179 -1.48 14.09 -4.68
C ALA A 179 -0.36 13.80 -5.69
N THR A 180 -0.68 12.99 -6.69
CA THR A 180 0.20 12.82 -7.85
C THR A 180 0.24 14.13 -8.63
N PRO A 181 1.43 14.67 -8.95
CA PRO A 181 1.52 15.87 -9.76
C PRO A 181 0.97 15.62 -11.17
N THR A 182 0.55 16.69 -11.83
CA THR A 182 0.10 16.67 -13.22
C THR A 182 1.22 16.20 -14.16
N VAL A 183 0.83 15.45 -15.20
CA VAL A 183 1.74 15.02 -16.26
C VAL A 183 2.25 16.27 -16.99
N PRO A 184 3.57 16.45 -17.14
CA PRO A 184 4.09 17.62 -17.83
C PRO A 184 3.80 17.59 -19.32
N VAL A 185 3.59 18.75 -19.92
CA VAL A 185 3.48 18.92 -21.37
C VAL A 185 4.87 19.19 -21.92
N LEU A 186 5.33 18.32 -22.83
CA LEU A 186 6.66 18.41 -23.43
C LEU A 186 6.59 19.00 -24.84
N THR A 187 7.52 19.89 -25.17
CA THR A 187 7.69 20.46 -26.50
C THR A 187 9.14 20.39 -26.94
N ALA A 188 9.36 20.37 -28.25
CA ALA A 188 10.66 20.43 -28.88
C ALA A 188 10.67 21.64 -29.83
N ASN A 189 11.67 22.51 -29.68
CA ASN A 189 11.83 23.69 -30.53
C ASN A 189 13.30 23.87 -30.95
N PRO A 190 13.61 23.86 -32.26
CA PRO A 190 12.70 23.51 -33.36
C PRO A 190 12.27 22.03 -33.28
N GLN A 191 11.18 21.66 -33.96
CA GLN A 191 10.72 20.26 -33.99
C GLN A 191 11.78 19.39 -34.68
N ASN A 192 12.20 19.85 -35.85
CA ASN A 192 13.16 19.22 -36.74
C ASN A 192 14.45 20.03 -36.78
N VAL A 193 15.59 19.35 -36.75
CA VAL A 193 16.93 19.94 -36.88
C VAL A 193 17.73 19.19 -37.95
N LYS A 194 18.80 19.79 -38.47
CA LYS A 194 19.78 19.02 -39.25
C LYS A 194 20.63 18.16 -38.33
N THR A 195 21.28 17.14 -38.90
CA THR A 195 22.20 16.30 -38.12
C THR A 195 23.32 17.15 -37.50
N GLY A 196 23.54 16.97 -36.20
CA GLY A 196 24.53 17.72 -35.42
C GLY A 196 24.05 19.09 -34.91
N GLU A 197 22.82 19.50 -35.22
CA GLU A 197 22.22 20.71 -34.65
C GLU A 197 21.50 20.41 -33.32
N SER A 198 21.23 21.48 -32.57
CA SER A 198 20.67 21.39 -31.23
C SER A 198 19.16 21.69 -31.21
N VAL A 199 18.42 20.95 -30.40
CA VAL A 199 17.02 21.18 -30.07
C VAL A 199 16.90 21.60 -28.61
N THR A 200 16.00 22.54 -28.32
CA THR A 200 15.59 22.85 -26.95
C THR A 200 14.29 22.12 -26.64
N LEU A 201 14.33 21.30 -25.59
CA LEU A 201 13.19 20.56 -25.07
C LEU A 201 12.67 21.30 -23.83
N ALA A 202 11.39 21.67 -23.84
CA ALA A 202 10.76 22.34 -22.71
C ALA A 202 9.66 21.46 -22.10
N ALA A 203 9.47 21.60 -20.79
CA ALA A 203 8.45 20.91 -20.01
C ALA A 203 7.65 21.92 -19.18
N THR A 204 6.33 21.91 -19.31
CA THR A 204 5.42 22.82 -18.60
C THR A 204 4.32 22.05 -17.86
N GLY A 205 3.57 22.72 -16.99
CA GLY A 205 2.45 22.11 -16.26
C GLY A 205 2.86 21.22 -15.09
N CYS A 206 4.09 21.37 -14.57
CA CYS A 206 4.58 20.68 -13.37
C CYS A 206 4.80 21.71 -12.24
N SER A 207 4.22 21.45 -11.06
CA SER A 207 4.41 22.27 -9.86
C SER A 207 5.63 21.86 -9.02
N GLY A 208 6.36 20.83 -9.45
CA GLY A 208 7.56 20.33 -8.78
C GLY A 208 8.76 20.27 -9.72
N THR A 209 9.63 19.28 -9.53
CA THR A 209 10.87 19.13 -10.30
C THR A 209 10.65 18.24 -11.52
N ILE A 210 10.93 18.76 -12.71
CA ILE A 210 11.01 17.96 -13.94
C ILE A 210 12.30 17.15 -13.96
N THR A 211 12.18 15.85 -14.25
CA THR A 211 13.31 14.95 -14.49
C THR A 211 13.16 14.27 -15.84
N TRP A 212 14.16 14.44 -16.70
CA TRP A 212 14.26 13.80 -18.01
C TRP A 212 14.87 12.40 -17.89
N ALA A 213 14.55 11.50 -18.83
CA ALA A 213 14.94 10.08 -18.75
C ALA A 213 16.45 9.81 -18.62
N HIS A 214 17.30 10.75 -19.04
CA HIS A 214 18.76 10.66 -18.90
C HIS A 214 19.30 11.30 -17.61
N GLY A 215 18.43 11.60 -16.64
CA GLY A 215 18.79 12.15 -15.33
C GLY A 215 18.98 13.67 -15.27
N LYS A 216 18.92 14.37 -16.43
CA LYS A 216 18.89 15.84 -16.44
C LYS A 216 17.62 16.35 -15.77
N THR A 217 17.73 17.48 -15.07
CA THR A 217 16.60 18.13 -14.39
C THR A 217 16.43 19.57 -14.87
N GLY A 218 15.22 20.10 -14.74
CA GLY A 218 14.90 21.47 -15.13
C GLY A 218 13.76 21.54 -16.15
N ALA A 219 13.11 22.71 -16.22
CA ALA A 219 11.99 22.97 -17.11
C ALA A 219 12.39 23.06 -18.59
N SER A 220 13.68 23.21 -18.89
CA SER A 220 14.22 23.22 -20.24
C SER A 220 15.60 22.57 -20.26
N ILE A 221 15.87 21.78 -21.30
CA ILE A 221 17.18 21.23 -21.61
C ILE A 221 17.49 21.42 -23.10
N THR A 222 18.76 21.49 -23.45
CA THR A 222 19.22 21.52 -24.84
C THR A 222 20.01 20.27 -25.13
N GLU A 223 19.72 19.63 -26.26
CA GLU A 223 20.38 18.41 -26.74
C GLU A 223 20.78 18.56 -28.20
N THR A 224 21.92 17.98 -28.56
CA THR A 224 22.37 17.90 -29.96
C THR A 224 21.96 16.55 -30.53
N LEU A 225 21.31 16.54 -31.70
CA LEU A 225 20.76 15.32 -32.29
C LEU A 225 21.53 14.89 -33.52
N THR A 226 21.84 13.59 -33.60
CA THR A 226 22.38 12.95 -34.82
C THR A 226 21.34 12.05 -35.51
N LYS A 227 20.24 11.76 -34.82
CA LYS A 227 19.09 10.96 -35.30
C LYS A 227 17.81 11.37 -34.57
N THR A 228 16.66 11.15 -35.22
CA THR A 228 15.35 11.34 -34.60
C THR A 228 15.25 10.55 -33.30
N THR A 229 14.92 11.23 -32.22
CA THR A 229 14.96 10.68 -30.85
C THR A 229 13.69 11.02 -30.09
N VAL A 230 13.18 10.06 -29.33
CA VAL A 230 12.05 10.25 -28.41
C VAL A 230 12.60 10.59 -27.03
N PHE A 231 12.29 11.79 -26.57
CA PHE A 231 12.60 12.26 -25.23
C PHE A 231 11.42 12.02 -24.30
N SER A 232 11.71 11.75 -23.03
CA SER A 232 10.68 11.57 -22.03
C SER A 232 11.07 12.21 -20.70
N ALA A 233 10.07 12.66 -19.97
CA ALA A 233 10.23 13.30 -18.67
C ALA A 233 9.01 13.06 -17.78
N PHE A 234 9.22 13.15 -16.47
CA PHE A 234 8.17 13.11 -15.47
C PHE A 234 8.33 14.26 -14.47
N CYS A 235 7.24 14.63 -13.80
CA CYS A 235 7.22 15.62 -12.74
C CYS A 235 7.32 14.93 -11.38
N THR A 236 8.15 15.45 -10.49
CA THR A 236 8.22 15.02 -9.08
C THR A 236 7.74 16.16 -8.19
N SER A 237 6.65 15.93 -7.45
CA SER A 237 6.12 16.89 -6.47
C SER A 237 7.10 17.13 -5.32
N THR A 238 6.88 18.19 -4.56
CA THR A 238 7.67 18.51 -3.35
C THR A 238 7.54 17.45 -2.25
N GLN A 239 6.51 16.61 -2.30
CA GLN A 239 6.33 15.46 -1.39
C GLN A 239 6.94 14.15 -1.93
N GLY A 240 7.62 14.19 -3.08
CA GLY A 240 8.31 13.03 -3.67
C GLY A 240 7.45 12.15 -4.60
N CYS A 241 6.18 12.47 -4.82
CA CYS A 241 5.33 11.72 -5.74
C CYS A 241 5.59 12.07 -7.20
N LYS A 242 5.61 11.05 -8.07
CA LYS A 242 5.94 11.17 -9.49
C LYS A 242 4.69 11.10 -10.35
N SER A 243 4.59 11.97 -11.35
CA SER A 243 3.59 11.86 -12.41
C SER A 243 3.89 10.64 -13.31
N PRO A 244 2.92 10.18 -14.10
CA PRO A 244 3.21 9.43 -15.32
C PRO A 244 4.22 10.16 -16.22
N THR A 245 4.93 9.39 -17.03
CA THR A 245 5.93 9.91 -17.97
C THR A 245 5.26 10.47 -19.21
N ALA A 246 5.65 11.68 -19.61
CA ALA A 246 5.30 12.27 -20.89
C ALA A 246 6.43 12.03 -21.91
N SER A 247 6.11 12.12 -23.20
CA SER A 247 7.10 11.97 -24.27
C SER A 247 6.93 13.03 -25.36
N VAL A 248 8.04 13.39 -26.00
CA VAL A 248 8.08 14.24 -27.19
C VAL A 248 9.13 13.68 -28.14
N THR A 249 8.82 13.63 -29.43
CA THR A 249 9.81 13.26 -30.45
C THR A 249 10.47 14.53 -30.95
N ALA A 250 11.79 14.56 -31.09
CA ALA A 250 12.50 15.59 -31.84
C ALA A 250 13.12 14.96 -33.08
N GLY A 251 12.80 15.53 -34.24
CA GLY A 251 13.18 15.02 -35.54
C GLY A 251 14.58 15.46 -35.96
N VAL A 252 15.27 14.59 -36.70
CA VAL A 252 16.42 14.99 -37.52
C VAL A 252 16.05 14.81 -38.97
N ASP A 253 16.24 15.86 -39.76
CA ASP A 253 15.88 15.85 -41.18
C ASP A 253 16.72 14.81 -41.93
N SER A 254 16.06 14.03 -42.78
CA SER A 254 16.74 13.07 -43.64
C SER A 254 17.61 13.81 -44.66
N PRO A 255 18.76 13.24 -45.06
CA PRO A 255 19.62 13.86 -46.04
C PRO A 255 18.91 13.98 -47.39
N ILE A 256 19.27 15.01 -48.18
CA ILE A 256 18.66 15.27 -49.50
C ILE A 256 19.75 15.17 -50.57
N PRO A 257 19.80 14.07 -51.36
CA PRO A 257 20.78 13.93 -52.41
C PRO A 257 20.48 14.88 -53.58
N ILE A 258 21.47 15.71 -53.89
CA ILE A 258 21.54 16.56 -55.09
C ILE A 258 22.57 15.92 -56.01
N VAL A 259 22.22 15.65 -57.27
CA VAL A 259 23.13 15.04 -58.24
C VAL A 259 23.48 16.05 -59.31
N ASN A 260 24.77 16.28 -59.51
CA ASN A 260 25.30 17.10 -60.59
C ASN A 260 26.09 16.24 -61.57
N ALA A 261 25.87 16.44 -62.87
CA ALA A 261 26.57 15.74 -63.94
C ALA A 261 27.65 16.65 -64.55
N THR A 262 28.83 16.10 -64.82
CA THR A 262 29.91 16.78 -65.53
C THR A 262 30.60 15.83 -66.51
N PRO A 263 30.68 16.15 -67.82
CA PRO A 263 30.01 17.27 -68.51
C PRO A 263 28.47 17.10 -68.57
N ASN A 264 27.73 18.19 -68.81
CA ASN A 264 26.27 18.20 -68.91
C ASN A 264 25.73 17.99 -70.33
N GLU A 265 26.63 17.99 -71.33
CA GLU A 265 26.36 17.65 -72.73
C GLU A 265 27.50 16.75 -73.22
N LEU A 266 27.18 15.64 -73.88
CA LEU A 266 28.15 14.68 -74.41
C LEU A 266 27.56 13.85 -75.55
N CYS A 267 28.42 13.31 -76.39
CA CYS A 267 28.03 12.37 -77.45
C CYS A 267 27.84 10.95 -76.88
N GLU A 268 27.03 10.13 -77.55
CA GLU A 268 26.92 8.71 -77.23
C GLU A 268 28.31 8.03 -77.26
N GLY A 269 28.57 7.18 -76.26
CA GLY A 269 29.88 6.52 -76.07
C GLY A 269 30.89 7.34 -75.26
N GLN A 270 30.62 8.60 -74.93
CA GLN A 270 31.43 9.36 -73.98
C GLN A 270 31.05 9.07 -72.51
N SER A 271 31.99 9.36 -71.61
CA SER A 271 31.79 9.16 -70.17
C SER A 271 31.45 10.47 -69.47
N LEU A 272 30.52 10.40 -68.51
CA LEU A 272 30.19 11.50 -67.60
C LEU A 272 30.41 11.07 -66.16
N THR A 273 30.66 12.04 -65.29
CA THR A 273 30.73 11.82 -63.85
C THR A 273 29.52 12.45 -63.16
N LEU A 274 28.78 11.64 -62.42
CA LEU A 274 27.73 12.07 -61.51
C LEU A 274 28.32 12.26 -60.11
N LYS A 275 28.16 13.44 -59.52
CA LYS A 275 28.58 13.74 -58.15
C LYS A 275 27.37 14.05 -57.27
N VAL A 276 27.28 13.38 -56.12
CA VAL A 276 26.26 13.68 -55.10
C VAL A 276 26.75 14.76 -54.15
N SER A 277 25.89 15.74 -53.86
CA SER A 277 26.02 16.72 -52.78
C SER A 277 24.72 16.76 -51.94
N GLY A 278 24.70 17.50 -50.83
CA GLY A 278 23.51 17.61 -49.97
C GLY A 278 23.29 16.44 -48.98
N CYS A 279 24.20 15.46 -48.96
CA CYS A 279 24.27 14.39 -47.99
C CYS A 279 25.47 14.58 -47.04
N SER A 280 25.42 13.98 -45.85
CA SER A 280 26.55 13.99 -44.92
C SER A 280 27.82 13.38 -45.55
N ALA A 281 28.98 14.01 -45.31
CA ALA A 281 30.27 13.50 -45.78
C ALA A 281 30.65 12.14 -45.17
N THR A 282 30.08 11.79 -44.02
CA THR A 282 30.28 10.51 -43.33
C THR A 282 29.23 9.45 -43.69
N GLY A 283 28.26 9.80 -44.56
CA GLY A 283 27.22 8.89 -45.02
C GLY A 283 27.69 7.90 -46.08
N THR A 284 26.87 6.88 -46.34
CA THR A 284 27.04 5.93 -47.45
C THR A 284 26.12 6.29 -48.62
N TYR A 285 26.50 5.86 -49.82
CA TYR A 285 25.75 6.10 -51.04
C TYR A 285 25.37 4.76 -51.67
N GLU A 286 24.19 4.66 -52.25
CA GLU A 286 23.76 3.51 -53.06
C GLU A 286 23.21 4.01 -54.39
N TRP A 287 23.92 3.70 -55.47
CA TRP A 287 23.45 3.91 -56.84
C TRP A 287 22.87 2.61 -57.37
N ARG A 288 21.63 2.67 -57.87
CA ARG A 288 20.96 1.53 -58.48
C ARG A 288 20.52 1.85 -59.91
N ASN A 289 20.59 0.86 -60.78
CA ASN A 289 20.08 0.97 -62.15
C ASN A 289 18.54 0.81 -62.20
N ALA A 290 17.96 0.89 -63.40
CA ALA A 290 16.52 0.72 -63.60
C ALA A 290 16.00 -0.67 -63.17
N SER A 291 16.85 -1.69 -63.12
CA SER A 291 16.55 -3.04 -62.62
C SER A 291 16.79 -3.19 -61.11
N ASP A 292 16.98 -2.07 -60.39
CA ASP A 292 17.26 -1.98 -58.95
C ASP A 292 18.56 -2.70 -58.49
N GLN A 293 19.47 -3.00 -59.42
CA GLN A 293 20.78 -3.57 -59.09
C GLN A 293 21.74 -2.49 -58.63
N LEU A 294 22.51 -2.75 -57.57
CA LEU A 294 23.55 -1.86 -57.06
C LEU A 294 24.70 -1.76 -58.09
N VAL A 295 24.98 -0.55 -58.56
CA VAL A 295 26.02 -0.29 -59.58
C VAL A 295 27.18 0.56 -59.06
N ASN A 296 26.99 1.31 -57.98
CA ASN A 296 28.04 2.07 -57.31
C ASN A 296 27.67 2.38 -55.84
N SER A 297 28.67 2.58 -54.98
CA SER A 297 28.47 2.87 -53.56
C SER A 297 29.26 4.08 -53.04
N THR A 298 29.81 4.89 -53.96
CA THR A 298 30.60 6.09 -53.62
C THR A 298 29.83 7.37 -53.96
N SER A 299 30.31 8.52 -53.48
CA SER A 299 29.71 9.84 -53.74
C SER A 299 29.84 10.30 -55.21
N THR A 300 30.67 9.64 -56.00
CA THR A 300 30.89 9.92 -57.42
C THR A 300 30.72 8.65 -58.25
N TYR A 301 29.94 8.71 -59.32
CA TYR A 301 29.77 7.60 -60.26
C TYR A 301 30.14 8.04 -61.67
N THR A 302 31.20 7.46 -62.23
CA THR A 302 31.57 7.66 -63.64
C THR A 302 30.98 6.54 -64.48
N LEU A 303 30.23 6.89 -65.51
CA LEU A 303 29.59 5.94 -66.41
C LEU A 303 29.68 6.39 -67.86
N THR A 304 29.63 5.43 -68.78
CA THR A 304 29.59 5.67 -70.21
C THR A 304 28.14 5.65 -70.69
N VAL A 305 27.73 6.71 -71.40
CA VAL A 305 26.34 6.83 -71.88
C VAL A 305 26.17 6.03 -73.16
N THR A 306 25.41 4.94 -73.06
CA THR A 306 24.96 4.10 -74.18
C THR A 306 23.43 4.09 -74.16
N GLY A 307 22.81 4.84 -75.06
CA GLY A 307 21.37 5.10 -75.04
C GLY A 307 20.82 5.76 -73.77
N ASN A 308 19.49 5.70 -73.61
CA ASN A 308 18.79 6.25 -72.45
C ASN A 308 19.01 5.39 -71.20
N GLN A 309 19.43 6.02 -70.09
CA GLN A 309 19.69 5.33 -68.84
C GLN A 309 18.98 6.02 -67.68
N THR A 310 18.49 5.25 -66.71
CA THR A 310 17.90 5.77 -65.48
C THR A 310 18.61 5.17 -64.28
N LEU A 311 19.03 6.04 -63.37
CA LEU A 311 19.68 5.71 -62.12
C LEU A 311 18.87 6.24 -60.95
N LYS A 312 18.97 5.54 -59.83
CA LYS A 312 18.41 5.94 -58.53
C LYS A 312 19.56 6.05 -57.56
N VAL A 313 19.69 7.18 -56.88
CA VAL A 313 20.66 7.35 -55.79
C VAL A 313 19.95 7.61 -54.48
N VAL A 314 20.41 6.93 -53.44
CA VAL A 314 20.03 7.14 -52.05
C VAL A 314 21.29 7.39 -51.25
N CYS A 315 21.23 8.31 -50.29
CA CYS A 315 22.29 8.44 -49.29
C CYS A 315 21.75 8.08 -47.91
N LYS A 316 22.60 7.44 -47.11
CA LYS A 316 22.29 7.01 -45.74
C LYS A 316 23.29 7.65 -44.81
N ASP A 317 22.81 8.32 -43.77
CA ASP A 317 23.65 8.85 -42.70
C ASP A 317 23.03 8.54 -41.33
N SER A 318 23.55 9.16 -40.27
CA SER A 318 23.03 8.96 -38.93
C SER A 318 21.59 9.43 -38.75
N ALA A 319 21.14 10.41 -39.56
CA ALA A 319 19.77 10.92 -39.51
C ALA A 319 18.78 9.96 -40.17
N GLY A 320 19.24 9.17 -41.14
CA GLY A 320 18.47 8.10 -41.74
C GLY A 320 18.80 7.88 -43.21
N THR A 321 17.82 7.37 -43.95
CA THR A 321 17.92 7.12 -45.38
C THR A 321 17.16 8.21 -46.14
N SER A 322 17.81 8.85 -47.12
CA SER A 322 17.15 9.83 -47.97
C SER A 322 16.03 9.21 -48.78
N GLN A 323 15.07 10.05 -49.22
CA GLN A 323 14.25 9.68 -50.36
C GLN A 323 15.15 9.47 -51.59
N PRO A 324 14.79 8.55 -52.50
CA PRO A 324 15.58 8.29 -53.69
C PRO A 324 15.53 9.44 -54.67
N ARG A 325 16.69 9.86 -55.16
CA ARG A 325 16.80 10.81 -56.27
C ARG A 325 16.96 10.05 -57.59
N ILE A 326 16.02 10.27 -58.49
CA ILE A 326 16.06 9.71 -59.85
C ILE A 326 16.91 10.62 -60.73
N VAL A 327 17.80 10.02 -61.50
CA VAL A 327 18.65 10.66 -62.51
C VAL A 327 18.36 9.98 -63.84
N SER A 328 17.80 10.73 -64.78
CA SER A 328 17.53 10.24 -66.14
C SER A 328 18.49 10.87 -67.13
N LEU A 329 19.27 10.03 -67.79
CA LEU A 329 20.16 10.39 -68.88
C LEU A 329 19.40 10.09 -70.18
N LYS A 330 19.18 11.13 -70.98
CA LYS A 330 18.51 11.03 -72.27
C LYS A 330 19.49 11.39 -73.37
N VAL A 331 19.58 10.54 -74.39
CA VAL A 331 20.27 10.85 -75.63
C VAL A 331 19.26 11.59 -76.51
N ALA A 332 19.55 12.84 -76.87
CA ALA A 332 18.77 13.57 -77.85
C ALA A 332 19.19 13.11 -79.25
N ASN A 333 18.21 12.78 -80.09
CA ASN A 333 18.41 12.44 -81.49
C ASN A 333 18.42 13.69 -82.37
#